data_AF-A0A7X8TEE2-F1
#
_entry.id   AF-A0A7X8TEE2-F1
#
_cell.length_a   1.000
_cell.length_b   1.000
_cell.length_c   1.000
_cell.angle_alpha   90.00
_cell.angle_beta   90.00
_cell.angle_gamma   90.00
#
_symmetry.space_group_name_H-M   'P 1'
#
loop_
_entity.id
_entity.type
_entity.pdbx_description
1 polymer ?
#
loop_
_entity_poly.entity_id
_entity_poly.type
_entity_poly.pdbx_seq_one_letter_code
_entity_poly.pdbx_strand_id
1 'polypeptide(L)' 'MHNRTTQTVISFPSPFLLSAFETPQIAGDYRVDYDEEPIEGAFWLAWRRIAAFIQLPAIAGQSSA' A
#
# COMPACT_ATOMS: atom_id res chain seq x y z
N MET A 1 21.30 11.10 -3.99
CA MET A 1 19.84 11.30 -4.11
C MET A 1 19.15 10.52 -3.01
N HIS A 2 17.98 10.98 -2.54
CA HIS A 2 17.23 10.30 -1.49
C HIS A 2 15.94 9.71 -2.08
N ASN A 3 15.64 8.46 -1.70
CA ASN A 3 14.35 7.85 -1.97
C ASN A 3 13.26 8.62 -1.22
N ARG A 4 12.04 8.57 -1.74
CA ARG A 4 10.85 9.09 -1.06
C ARG A 4 9.87 7.96 -0.82
N THR A 5 9.08 8.10 0.24
CA THR A 5 7.93 7.24 0.49
C THR A 5 6.67 8.07 0.33
N THR A 6 5.77 7.66 -0.57
CA THR A 6 4.48 8.30 -0.80
C THR A 6 3.38 7.45 -0.20
N GLN A 7 2.65 8.02 0.76
CA GLN A 7 1.51 7.39 1.39
C GLN A 7 0.23 7.66 0.61
N THR A 8 -0.61 6.64 0.43
CA THR A 8 -1.96 6.76 -0.12
C THR A 8 -2.95 5.84 0.60
N VAL A 9 -4.24 6.01 0.30
CA VAL A 9 -5.31 5.12 0.76
C VAL A 9 -5.98 4.51 -0.46
N ILE A 10 -6.09 3.19 -0.48
CA ILE A 10 -6.76 2.43 -1.54
C ILE A 10 -7.98 1.74 -0.94
N SER A 11 -9.14 1.95 -1.56
CA SER A 11 -10.38 1.31 -1.17
C SER A 11 -10.58 0.01 -1.97
N PHE A 12 -10.76 -1.10 -1.26
CA PHE A 12 -11.10 -2.39 -1.84
C PHE A 12 -12.59 -2.67 -1.60
N PRO A 13 -13.43 -2.69 -2.65
CA PRO A 13 -14.88 -2.79 -2.50
C PRO A 13 -15.37 -4.18 -2.08
N SER A 14 -14.51 -5.19 -2.18
CA SER A 14 -14.82 -6.58 -1.82
C SER A 14 -13.62 -7.23 -1.13
N PRO A 15 -13.83 -8.30 -0.35
CA PRO A 15 -12.74 -9.07 0.22
C PRO A 15 -11.77 -9.56 -0.86
N PHE A 16 -10.47 -9.58 -0.55
CA PHE A 16 -9.41 -9.94 -1.49
C PHE A 16 -8.38 -10.85 -0.83
N LEU A 17 -7.71 -11.69 -1.63
CA LEU A 17 -6.65 -12.58 -1.15
C LEU A 17 -5.30 -11.94 -1.38
N LEU A 18 -4.41 -12.08 -0.40
CA LEU A 18 -3.00 -11.76 -0.52
C LEU A 18 -2.21 -13.06 -0.55
N SER A 19 -1.22 -13.18 -1.42
CA SER A 19 -0.44 -14.42 -1.58
C SER A 19 0.25 -14.90 -0.31
N ALA A 20 0.48 -14.00 0.66
CA ALA A 20 1.06 -14.31 1.96
C ALA A 20 0.03 -14.76 3.02
N PHE A 21 -1.27 -14.74 2.71
CA PHE A 21 -2.37 -15.05 3.63
C PHE A 21 -3.26 -16.13 3.05
N GLU A 22 -3.62 -17.11 3.88
CA GLU A 22 -4.54 -18.18 3.49
C GLU A 22 -6.01 -17.70 3.54
N THR A 23 -6.29 -16.63 4.31
CA THR A 23 -7.63 -16.06 4.45
C THR A 23 -7.78 -14.74 3.68
N PRO A 24 -8.98 -14.45 3.14
CA PRO A 24 -9.27 -13.16 2.53
C PRO A 24 -9.14 -12.02 3.55
N GLN A 25 -8.52 -10.92 3.11
CA GLN A 25 -8.60 -9.64 3.77
C GLN A 25 -9.98 -9.03 3.55
N ILE A 26 -10.49 -8.29 4.53
CA ILE A 26 -11.80 -7.67 4.47
C ILE A 26 -11.86 -6.56 3.42
N ALA A 27 -13.04 -6.27 2.89
CA ALA A 27 -13.25 -5.05 2.13
C ALA A 27 -13.01 -3.82 3.01
N GLY A 28 -12.55 -2.72 2.44
CA GLY A 28 -12.34 -1.47 3.16
C GLY A 28 -11.19 -0.64 2.64
N ASP A 29 -10.82 0.37 3.41
CA ASP A 29 -9.78 1.33 3.08
C ASP A 29 -8.45 0.90 3.70
N TYR A 30 -7.43 0.73 2.86
CA TYR A 30 -6.11 0.29 3.27
C TYR A 30 -5.10 1.39 2.99
N ARG A 31 -4.26 1.67 3.97
CA ARG A 31 -3.11 2.54 3.78
C ARG A 31 -2.04 1.77 3.01
N VAL A 32 -1.55 2.39 1.94
CA VAL A 32 -0.48 1.85 1.10
C VAL A 32 0.64 2.86 1.01
N ASP A 33 1.84 2.45 1.42
CA ASP A 33 3.05 3.25 1.30
C ASP A 33 3.83 2.77 0.07
N TYR A 34 4.17 3.70 -0.83
CA TYR A 34 5.00 3.43 -2.00
C TYR A 34 6.39 3.97 -1.78
N ASP A 35 7.39 3.10 -1.85
CA ASP A 35 8.77 3.55 -1.93
C ASP A 35 9.10 3.86 -3.39
N GLU A 36 9.65 5.05 -3.59
CA GLU A 36 9.96 5.60 -4.88
C GLU A 36 11.41 6.07 -4.94
N GLU A 37 12.08 5.65 -6.01
CA GLU A 37 13.43 6.08 -6.34
C GLU A 37 13.37 7.22 -7.38
N PRO A 38 14.16 8.28 -7.21
CA PRO A 38 14.27 9.32 -8.22
C PRO A 38 14.98 8.79 -9.46
N ILE A 39 14.38 9.07 -10.62
CA ILE A 39 15.00 8.86 -11.92
C ILE A 39 15.34 10.24 -12.50
N GLU A 40 16.63 10.52 -12.62
CA GLU A 40 17.12 11.73 -13.29
C GLU A 40 17.16 11.50 -14.80
N GLY A 41 16.36 12.28 -15.52
CA GLY A 41 16.57 12.54 -16.94
C GLY A 41 17.37 13.83 -17.12
N ALA A 42 17.91 14.05 -18.32
CA ALA A 42 18.66 15.27 -18.64
C ALA A 42 17.86 16.57 -18.41
N PHE A 43 16.53 16.50 -18.36
CA PHE A 43 15.64 17.66 -18.23
C PHE A 43 14.48 17.48 -17.23
N TRP A 44 14.40 16.35 -16.52
CA TRP A 44 13.33 16.14 -15.54
C TRP A 44 13.75 15.20 -14.41
N LEU A 45 13.06 15.36 -13.28
CA LEU A 45 13.05 14.41 -12.18
C LEU A 45 11.74 13.62 -12.22
N ALA A 46 11.83 12.32 -12.46
CA ALA A 46 10.70 11.40 -12.33
C ALA A 46 10.89 10.55 -11.07
N TRP A 47 9.81 9.90 -10.63
CA TRP A 47 9.84 9.01 -9.47
C TRP A 47 9.25 7.67 -9.87
N ARG A 48 10.03 6.62 -9.71
CA ARG A 48 9.61 5.25 -10.02
C ARG A 48 9.32 4.51 -8.73
N ARG A 49 8.12 3.93 -8.64
CA ARG A 49 7.76 3.01 -7.55
C ARG A 49 8.62 1.76 -7.66
N ILE A 50 9.35 1.46 -6.59
CA ILE A 50 10.22 0.29 -6.46
C ILE A 50 9.65 -0.74 -5.48
N ALA A 51 8.77 -0.32 -4.56
CA ALA A 51 8.06 -1.21 -3.65
C ALA A 51 6.70 -0.62 -3.25
N ALA A 52 5.82 -1.48 -2.74
CA ALA A 52 4.53 -1.11 -2.18
C ALA A 52 4.29 -1.91 -0.90
N PHE A 53 3.87 -1.24 0.16
CA PHE A 53 3.60 -1.83 1.47
C PHE A 53 2.16 -1.52 1.86
N ILE A 54 1.36 -2.57 2.04
CA ILE A 54 -0.02 -2.45 2.52
C ILE A 54 -0.04 -2.61 4.04
N GLN A 55 -0.62 -1.63 4.73
CA GLN A 55 -0.87 -1.74 6.16
C GLN A 55 -2.21 -2.43 6.37
N LEU A 56 -2.16 -3.68 6.84
CA LEU A 56 -3.36 -4.42 7.19
C LEU A 56 -3.90 -3.90 8.53
N PRO A 57 -5.24 -3.75 8.66
CA PRO A 57 -5.82 -3.42 9.95
C PRO A 57 -5.47 -4.53 10.92
N ALA A 58 -5.06 -4.16 12.14
CA ALA A 58 -4.95 -5.14 13.22
C ALA A 58 -6.33 -5.80 13.33
N ILE A 59 -6.37 -7.13 13.21
CA ILE A 59 -7.61 -7.90 13.37
C ILE A 59 -7.99 -7.80 14.85
N ALA A 60 -8.59 -6.68 15.26
CA ALA A 60 -9.42 -6.65 16.44
C ALA A 60 -10.63 -7.49 16.04
N GLY A 61 -10.71 -8.70 16.61
CA GLY A 61 -11.92 -9.50 16.52
C GLY A 61 -13.13 -8.61 16.77
N GLN A 62 -14.10 -8.73 15.87
CA GLN A 62 -15.39 -8.05 15.92
C GLN A 62 -15.86 -7.89 17.38
N SER A 63 -15.90 -6.65 17.88
CA SER A 63 -16.75 -6.33 19.03
C SER A 63 -18.02 -5.73 18.45
N SER A 64 -18.96 -6.60 18.10
CA SER A 64 -20.36 -6.22 17.92
C SER A 64 -20.86 -5.62 19.23
N ALA A 65 -21.39 -4.41 19.19
CA ALA A 65 -22.21 -3.82 20.24
C ALA A 65 -23.67 -3.82 19.78
#